data_AF-A0A838VNK0-F1
#
_entry.id   AF-A0A838VNK0-F1
#
_cell.length_a   1.000
_cell.length_b   1.000
_cell.length_c   1.000
_cell.angle_alpha   90.00
_cell.angle_beta   90.00
_cell.angle_gamma   90.00
#
_symmetry.space_group_name_H-M   'P 1'
#
loop_
_entity.id
_entity.type
_entity.pdbx_description
1 polymer ?
#
loop_
_entity_poly.entity_id
_entity_poly.type
_entity_poly.pdbx_seq_one_letter_code
_entity_poly.pdbx_strand_id
1 'polypeptide(L)' 'MYFKAYGIIETLAPLHVGASSGEETGNLNLIFRDQFTQTGIIPGSSIRGRFRADMRDQEAGKEAHWYGHHVIEGQK' A
#
# COMPACT_ATOMS: atom_id res chain seq x y z
N MET A 1 12.95 -11.82 -12.25
CA MET A 1 13.52 -10.45 -12.30
C MET A 1 12.37 -9.47 -12.14
N TYR A 2 12.37 -8.61 -11.11
CA TYR A 2 11.25 -7.70 -10.88
C TYR A 2 11.32 -6.51 -11.85
N PHE A 3 10.20 -6.16 -12.45
CA PHE A 3 10.08 -4.90 -13.19
C PHE A 3 10.12 -3.74 -12.20
N LYS A 4 11.09 -2.83 -12.38
CA LYS A 4 11.18 -1.60 -11.59
C LYS A 4 10.58 -0.45 -12.40
N ALA A 5 9.71 0.31 -11.76
CA ALA A 5 9.17 1.55 -12.29
C ALA A 5 9.20 2.61 -11.18
N TYR A 6 9.29 3.87 -11.59
CA TYR A 6 9.31 5.03 -10.72
C TYR A 6 8.24 6.01 -11.18
N GLY A 7 7.66 6.74 -10.25
CA GLY A 7 6.62 7.71 -10.54
C GLY A 7 6.33 8.60 -9.34
N ILE A 8 5.56 9.65 -9.60
CA ILE A 8 5.06 10.58 -8.59
C ILE A 8 3.56 10.30 -8.44
N ILE A 9 3.09 10.23 -7.20
CA ILE A 9 1.66 10.12 -6.89
C ILE A 9 1.25 11.44 -6.28
N GLU A 10 0.38 12.16 -6.97
CA GLU A 10 -0.23 13.39 -6.48
C GLU A 10 -1.63 13.09 -5.96
N THR A 11 -1.92 13.54 -4.75
CA THR A 11 -3.24 13.37 -4.15
C THR A 11 -4.18 14.44 -4.68
N LEU A 12 -5.27 14.03 -5.36
CA LEU A 12 -6.29 14.96 -5.88
C LEU A 12 -7.22 15.53 -4.79
N ALA A 13 -7.21 14.92 -3.60
CA ALA A 13 -7.99 15.31 -2.43
C ALA A 13 -7.21 14.93 -1.15
N PRO A 14 -7.59 15.45 0.03
CA PRO A 14 -6.98 15.05 1.29
C PRO A 14 -6.97 13.52 1.44
N LEU A 15 -5.79 12.93 1.54
CA LEU A 15 -5.59 11.50 1.69
C LEU A 15 -5.33 11.15 3.16
N HIS A 16 -6.12 10.24 3.70
CA HIS A 16 -5.89 9.65 5.01
C HIS A 16 -5.41 8.21 4.88
N VAL A 17 -4.27 7.89 5.51
CA VAL A 17 -3.72 6.54 5.57
C VAL A 17 -3.55 6.18 7.03
N GLY A 18 -4.51 5.43 7.56
CA GLY A 18 -4.62 5.15 8.99
C GLY A 18 -3.50 4.23 9.48
N ALA A 19 -2.84 4.64 10.56
CA ALA A 19 -1.90 3.79 11.30
C ALA A 19 -2.65 3.08 12.44
N SER A 20 -2.77 1.75 12.38
CA SER A 20 -3.53 0.97 13.36
C SER A 20 -2.79 0.68 14.66
N SER A 21 -1.53 1.11 14.84
CA SER A 21 -0.72 0.69 15.97
C SER A 21 -0.05 1.89 16.65
N GLY A 22 -0.53 2.18 17.86
CA GLY A 22 -0.02 3.22 18.75
C GLY A 22 -1.16 3.94 19.46
N GLU A 23 -1.71 3.34 20.52
CA GLU A 23 -2.50 4.07 21.50
C GLU A 23 -1.63 5.16 22.16
N GLU A 24 -1.47 6.30 21.48
CA GLU A 24 -1.22 7.55 22.19
C GLU A 24 -2.59 8.13 22.53
N THR A 25 -3.00 7.85 23.76
CA THR A 25 -4.09 8.48 24.52
C THR A 25 -4.61 9.79 23.88
N GLY A 26 -5.69 9.67 23.11
CA GLY A 26 -6.54 10.80 22.73
C GLY A 26 -6.42 11.32 21.29
N ASN A 27 -5.50 10.83 20.46
CA ASN A 27 -5.42 11.28 19.06
C ASN A 27 -6.12 10.30 18.10
N LEU A 28 -7.32 10.67 17.65
CA LEU A 28 -8.15 9.85 16.76
C LEU A 28 -7.66 9.83 15.30
N ASN A 29 -6.72 10.71 14.92
CA ASN A 29 -6.24 10.87 13.55
C ASN A 29 -4.79 10.42 13.40
N LEU A 30 -4.54 9.13 13.62
CA LEU A 30 -3.22 8.53 13.44
C LEU A 30 -2.97 8.25 11.95
N ILE A 31 -2.03 9.00 11.37
CA ILE A 31 -1.45 8.67 10.06
C ILE A 31 -0.06 8.08 10.24
N PHE A 32 0.39 7.28 9.29
CA PHE A 32 1.79 6.83 9.30
C PHE A 32 2.74 8.01 9.13
N ARG A 33 3.78 8.04 9.97
CA ARG A 33 4.87 9.00 9.88
C ARG A 33 6.21 8.28 9.85
N ASP A 34 7.13 8.83 9.08
CA ASP A 34 8.53 8.43 9.15
C ASP A 34 9.10 8.76 10.54
N GLN A 35 9.85 7.82 11.13
CA GLN A 35 10.30 7.94 12.52
C GLN A 35 11.29 9.09 12.75
N PHE A 36 12.04 9.47 11.72
CA PHE A 36 13.09 10.49 11.85
C PHE A 36 12.59 11.88 11.44
N THR A 37 11.96 11.97 10.28
CA THR A 37 11.51 13.24 9.70
C THR A 37 10.12 13.65 10.15
N GLN A 38 9.35 12.73 10.75
CA GLN A 38 7.95 12.93 11.14
C GLN A 38 7.02 13.27 9.96
N THR A 39 7.51 13.11 8.72
CA THR A 39 6.75 13.33 7.49
C THR A 39 5.67 12.26 7.36
N GLY A 40 4.47 12.63 6.91
CA GLY A 40 3.42 11.66 6.60
C GLY A 40 3.89 10.74 5.46
N ILE A 41 3.77 9.42 5.67
CA ILE A 41 4.17 8.42 4.69
C ILE A 41 2.99 7.53 4.32
N ILE A 42 3.06 6.94 3.13
CA ILE A 42 2.19 5.82 2.75
C ILE A 42 3.04 4.55 2.76
N PRO A 43 2.76 3.56 3.62
CA PRO A 43 3.50 2.31 3.61
C PRO A 43 3.41 1.62 2.24
N GLY A 44 4.50 1.02 1.80
CA GLY A 44 4.52 0.27 0.53
C GLY A 44 3.51 -0.89 0.50
N SER A 45 3.18 -1.46 1.67
CA SER A 45 2.11 -2.45 1.81
C SER A 45 0.71 -1.87 1.52
N SER A 46 0.46 -0.62 1.93
CA SER A 46 -0.82 0.07 1.70
C SER A 46 -1.01 0.42 0.22
N ILE A 47 0.01 1.00 -0.44
CA ILE A 47 -0.03 1.28 -1.89
C ILE A 47 -0.23 -0.01 -2.67
N ARG A 48 0.55 -1.06 -2.35
CA ARG A 48 0.44 -2.36 -3.02
C ARG A 48 -0.96 -2.95 -2.87
N GLY A 49 -1.51 -2.93 -1.66
CA GLY A 49 -2.85 -3.44 -1.39
C GLY A 49 -3.91 -2.70 -2.20
N ARG A 50 -3.83 -1.38 -2.25
CA ARG A 50 -4.76 -0.55 -3.01
C ARG A 50 -4.68 -0.81 -4.51
N PHE A 51 -3.49 -0.73 -5.10
CA PHE A 51 -3.33 -0.95 -6.54
C PHE A 51 -3.67 -2.38 -6.97
N ARG A 52 -3.39 -3.38 -6.11
CA ARG A 52 -3.79 -4.76 -6.34
C ARG A 52 -5.32 -4.89 -6.39
N ALA A 53 -6.04 -4.22 -5.49
CA ALA A 53 -7.50 -4.22 -5.48
C ALA A 53 -8.06 -3.53 -6.73
N ASP A 54 -7.58 -2.32 -7.06
CA ASP A 54 -8.02 -1.59 -8.25
C ASP A 54 -7.75 -2.39 -9.55
N MET A 55 -6.59 -3.07 -9.66
CA MET A 55 -6.28 -3.95 -10.80
C MET A 55 -7.19 -5.18 -10.86
N ARG A 56 -7.56 -5.76 -9.72
CA ARG A 56 -8.49 -6.90 -9.71
C ARG A 56 -9.85 -6.51 -10.27
N ASP A 57 -10.31 -5.30 -9.96
CA ASP A 57 -11.60 -4.80 -10.43
C ASP A 57 -11.59 -4.48 -11.93
N GLN A 58 -10.44 -4.03 -12.48
CA GLN A 58 -10.33 -3.64 -13.89
C GLN A 58 -9.81 -4.76 -14.82
N GLU A 59 -8.92 -5.61 -14.32
CA GLU A 59 -8.12 -6.58 -15.08
C GLU A 59 -7.91 -7.89 -14.29
N ALA A 60 -9.03 -8.51 -13.88
CA ALA A 60 -9.03 -9.73 -13.07
C ALA A 60 -8.03 -10.80 -13.59
N GLY A 61 -7.18 -11.29 -12.68
CA GLY A 61 -6.17 -12.31 -12.95
C GLY A 61 -4.76 -11.74 -13.18
N LYS A 62 -4.62 -10.48 -13.62
CA LYS A 62 -3.30 -9.86 -13.80
C LYS A 62 -2.63 -9.47 -12.48
N GLU A 63 -3.40 -9.32 -11.41
CA GLU A 63 -2.86 -8.89 -10.14
C GLU A 63 -1.89 -9.90 -9.53
N ALA A 64 -2.07 -11.20 -9.84
CA ALA A 64 -1.15 -12.26 -9.42
C ALA A 64 0.21 -12.14 -10.09
N HIS A 65 0.25 -11.70 -11.35
CA HIS A 65 1.50 -11.48 -12.10
C HIS A 65 2.30 -10.30 -11.55
N TRP A 66 1.63 -9.18 -11.27
CA TRP A 66 2.29 -7.94 -10.85
C TRP A 66 2.53 -7.82 -9.34
N TYR A 67 1.63 -8.36 -8.52
CA TYR A 67 1.67 -8.24 -7.05
C TYR A 67 1.91 -9.56 -6.32
N GLY A 68 2.03 -10.67 -7.06
CA GLY A 68 2.21 -12.01 -6.52
C GLY A 68 0.92 -12.65 -6.02
N HIS A 69 0.94 -13.97 -5.87
CA HIS A 69 -0.13 -14.74 -5.25
C HIS A 69 0.40 -15.54 -4.07
N HIS A 70 -0.50 -16.05 -3.23
CA HIS A 70 -0.15 -17.00 -2.20
C HIS A 70 0.48 -18.23 -2.84
N VAL A 71 1.54 -18.78 -2.26
CA VAL A 71 2.17 -20.00 -2.77
C VAL A 71 1.09 -21.09 -2.89
N ILE A 72 0.91 -21.62 -4.10
CA ILE A 72 0.06 -22.79 -4.33
C ILE A 72 0.98 -23.98 -4.23
N GLU A 73 0.74 -24.83 -3.24
CA GLU A 73 1.56 -26.01 -2.98
C GLU A 73 1.65 -26.89 -4.24
N GLY A 74 2.86 -27.16 -4.74
CA GLY A 74 3.10 -27.93 -5.96
C GLY A 74 3.27 -27.11 -7.26
N GLN A 75 3.09 -25.78 -7.25
CA GLN A 75 3.54 -24.91 -8.34
C GLN A 75 4.92 -24.33 -8.02
N LYS A 76 5.84 -24.40 -9.00
CA LYS A 76 7.17 -23.78 -8.94
C LYS A 76 7.12 -22.31 -9.32
#